data_AF-A0A8S0R4F5-F1
#
_entry.id   AF-A0A8S0R4F5-F1
#
_cell.length_a   1.000
_cell.length_b   1.000
_cell.length_c   1.000
_cell.angle_alpha   90.00
_cell.angle_beta   90.00
_cell.angle_gamma   90.00
#
_symmetry.space_group_name_H-M   'P 1'
#
loop_
_entity.id
_entity.type
_entity.pdbx_description
1 polymer ?
#
loop_
_entity_poly.entity_id
_entity_poly.type
_entity_poly.pdbx_seq_one_letter_code
_entity_poly.pdbx_strand_id
1 'polypeptide(L)'
;MIDTRTMTVYIPSDQPVQETVIKPYARQEDHNLLKIVTPVKILHGNTTPPVCQHNHEIPAVIFSSSGFVGNVFHEINEIIIPLYITSKNFKSRLLFILEDYKQSFISKYGKVISRLSSYEVMNPAADQSVHCFPGAVVGLMFHGHLSLNSSDVPKGHLMRELRQFLRQAFNLKFSHVSQIKRPTLMLLSRRTTRRFLNEDEMVAMMEDLGFRVIVVARAKVVSNLNIFANLINSCKVFVAAHGAGLTNELFLPNGAVMVQVDLVGLEWAGATYYGNPAQAMGVHYLRYKIEPEESSLLKVFGRNHTVMTDPRSVHDPLGKEAYLNGQNVRINLARFRETLVEALSLVGDSTL
;
A
#
# COMPACT_ATOMS: atom_id res chain seq x y z
N MET A 1 22.50 -17.09 15.07
CA MET A 1 21.87 -16.77 16.38
C MET A 1 21.43 -15.32 16.38
N ILE A 2 20.37 -14.96 17.10
CA ILE A 2 19.84 -13.59 17.21
C ILE A 2 19.66 -13.25 18.69
N ASP A 3 20.34 -12.20 19.14
CA ASP A 3 20.14 -11.59 20.46
C ASP A 3 19.20 -10.40 20.34
N THR A 4 17.95 -10.55 20.80
CA THR A 4 16.90 -9.53 20.63
C THR A 4 17.05 -8.35 21.58
N ARG A 5 17.91 -8.46 22.62
CA ARG A 5 18.18 -7.36 23.56
C ARG A 5 18.95 -6.22 22.90
N THR A 6 19.82 -6.58 21.97
CA THR A 6 20.69 -5.65 21.24
C THR A 6 20.42 -5.63 19.74
N MET A 7 19.50 -6.47 19.28
CA MET A 7 19.24 -6.76 17.87
C MET A 7 20.52 -7.07 17.09
N THR A 8 21.28 -8.00 17.65
CA THR A 8 22.53 -8.49 17.05
C THR A 8 22.37 -9.92 16.56
N VAL A 9 22.61 -10.13 15.28
CA VAL A 9 22.67 -11.43 14.62
C VAL A 9 24.13 -11.90 14.61
N TYR A 10 24.39 -13.05 15.20
CA TYR A 10 25.70 -13.69 15.21
C TYR A 10 25.73 -14.82 14.20
N ILE A 11 26.76 -14.82 13.36
CA ILE A 11 27.09 -15.87 12.39
C ILE A 11 28.52 -16.31 12.72
N PRO A 12 28.71 -17.28 13.63
CA PRO A 12 30.05 -17.73 14.00
C PRO A 12 30.76 -18.41 12.83
N SER A 13 32.04 -18.09 12.63
CA SER A 13 32.95 -18.77 11.69
C SER A 13 34.40 -18.58 12.13
N ASP A 14 35.35 -19.29 11.52
CA ASP A 14 36.78 -19.16 11.86
C ASP A 14 37.45 -17.90 11.26
N GLN A 15 36.69 -17.04 10.58
CA GLN A 15 37.19 -15.83 9.93
C GLN A 15 37.29 -14.64 10.89
N PRO A 16 38.08 -13.59 10.59
CA PRO A 16 38.06 -12.34 11.36
C PRO A 16 36.65 -11.75 11.46
N VAL A 17 36.34 -11.12 12.59
CA VAL A 17 35.02 -10.53 12.82
C VAL A 17 34.78 -9.37 11.87
N GLN A 18 33.68 -9.46 11.11
CA GLN A 18 33.13 -8.40 10.28
C GLN A 18 31.78 -7.97 10.85
N GLU A 19 31.63 -6.66 11.09
CA GLU A 19 30.36 -6.04 11.45
C GLU A 19 29.66 -5.49 10.21
N THR A 20 28.38 -5.81 10.05
CA THR A 20 27.49 -5.20 9.06
C THR A 20 26.26 -4.66 9.78
N VAL A 21 25.88 -3.41 9.48
CA VAL A 21 24.70 -2.77 10.07
C VAL A 21 23.65 -2.59 9.00
N ILE A 22 22.48 -3.21 9.19
CA ILE A 22 21.36 -3.15 8.25
C ILE A 22 20.17 -2.48 8.92
N LYS A 23 19.49 -1.59 8.20
CA LYS A 23 18.20 -1.05 8.62
C LYS A 23 17.11 -1.84 7.91
N PRO A 24 16.37 -2.72 8.59
CA PRO A 24 15.59 -3.77 7.93
C PRO A 24 14.24 -3.25 7.42
N TYR A 25 14.27 -2.24 6.54
CA TYR A 25 13.13 -1.59 5.90
C TYR A 25 13.19 -1.81 4.39
N ALA A 26 12.08 -1.88 3.66
CA ALA A 26 12.14 -2.22 2.23
C ALA A 26 12.76 -1.10 1.36
N ARG A 27 12.47 0.16 1.71
CA ARG A 27 12.84 1.35 0.93
C ARG A 27 14.24 1.87 1.28
N GLN A 28 15.27 1.15 0.81
CA GLN A 28 16.67 1.43 1.16
C GLN A 28 17.21 2.75 0.58
N GLU A 29 16.58 3.30 -0.46
CA GLU A 29 16.98 4.55 -1.10
C GLU A 29 16.56 5.81 -0.32
N ASP A 30 15.63 5.70 0.64
CA ASP A 30 15.18 6.84 1.44
C ASP A 30 16.05 7.04 2.69
N HIS A 31 17.18 7.70 2.51
CA HIS A 31 18.14 7.94 3.60
C HIS A 31 17.57 8.72 4.79
N ASN A 32 16.56 9.57 4.58
CA ASN A 32 15.95 10.33 5.68
C ASN A 32 15.03 9.45 6.50
N LEU A 33 14.20 8.62 5.85
CA LEU A 33 13.40 7.59 6.51
C LEU A 33 14.27 6.63 7.31
N LEU A 34 15.37 6.16 6.71
CA LEU A 34 16.27 5.23 7.36
C LEU A 34 16.86 5.78 8.66
N LYS A 35 17.00 7.11 8.85
CA LYS A 35 17.52 7.67 10.12
C LYS A 35 16.72 7.26 11.36
N ILE A 36 15.43 6.97 11.21
CA ILE A 36 14.52 6.59 12.30
C ILE A 36 14.23 5.07 12.38
N VAL A 37 14.85 4.26 11.51
CA VAL A 37 14.70 2.80 11.51
C VAL A 37 15.74 2.21 12.46
N THR A 38 15.28 1.39 13.42
CA THR A 38 16.19 0.71 14.35
C THR A 38 17.08 -0.27 13.58
N PRO A 39 18.42 -0.16 13.69
CA PRO A 39 19.32 -1.01 12.94
C PRO A 39 19.48 -2.39 13.59
N VAL A 40 19.71 -3.39 12.75
CA VAL A 40 20.13 -4.74 13.13
C VAL A 40 21.62 -4.87 12.83
N LYS A 41 22.40 -5.30 13.82
CA LYS A 41 23.82 -5.59 13.65
C LYS A 41 24.01 -7.04 13.28
N ILE A 42 24.91 -7.32 12.35
CA ILE A 42 25.31 -8.67 11.98
C ILE A 42 26.81 -8.79 12.26
N LEU A 43 27.18 -9.70 13.15
CA LEU A 43 28.55 -10.03 13.46
C LEU A 43 28.86 -11.41 12.85
N HIS A 44 29.70 -11.42 11.82
CA HIS A 44 30.14 -12.64 11.15
C HIS A 44 31.64 -12.85 11.40
N GLY A 45 32.03 -14.02 11.90
CA GLY A 45 33.43 -14.35 12.18
C GLY A 45 33.62 -15.02 13.53
N ASN A 46 34.87 -15.00 14.02
CA ASN A 46 35.30 -15.60 15.27
C ASN A 46 34.76 -14.80 16.47
N THR A 47 33.49 -15.04 16.75
CA THR A 47 32.71 -14.37 17.80
C THR A 47 32.38 -15.39 18.88
N THR A 48 32.21 -14.92 20.11
CA THR A 48 31.71 -15.73 21.23
C THR A 48 30.24 -15.37 21.45
N PRO A 49 29.30 -15.97 20.68
CA PRO A 49 27.88 -15.68 20.84
C PRO A 49 27.38 -16.03 22.26
N PRO A 50 26.46 -15.25 22.85
CA PRO A 50 25.66 -15.68 23.99
C PRO A 50 25.05 -17.09 23.87
N VAL A 51 24.72 -17.72 24.99
CA VAL A 51 24.07 -19.03 25.01
C VAL A 51 22.63 -18.93 24.47
N CYS A 52 22.25 -19.83 23.57
CA CYS A 52 20.88 -19.96 23.07
C CYS A 52 19.91 -20.23 24.24
N GLN A 53 18.92 -19.37 24.44
CA GLN A 53 17.84 -19.58 25.42
C GLN A 53 16.65 -20.30 24.76
N HIS A 54 16.46 -20.08 23.46
CA HIS A 54 15.42 -20.72 22.66
C HIS A 54 16.00 -21.24 21.35
N ASN A 55 15.61 -22.44 20.94
CA ASN A 55 16.01 -23.06 19.68
C ASN A 55 14.79 -23.21 18.77
N HIS A 56 14.94 -22.82 17.52
CA HIS A 56 13.90 -22.86 16.49
C HIS A 56 14.35 -23.73 15.32
N GLU A 57 13.42 -24.47 14.71
CA GLU A 57 13.69 -25.32 13.54
C GLU A 57 13.34 -24.65 12.19
N ILE A 58 12.96 -23.38 12.25
CA ILE A 58 12.51 -22.56 11.11
C ILE A 58 13.37 -21.32 10.98
N PRO A 59 13.53 -20.74 9.79
CA PRO A 59 14.24 -19.48 9.63
C PRO A 59 13.48 -18.29 10.22
N ALA A 60 14.20 -17.21 10.50
CA ALA A 60 13.64 -15.93 10.88
C ALA A 60 13.61 -14.94 9.69
N VAL A 61 12.65 -14.02 9.68
CA VAL A 61 12.67 -12.81 8.84
C VAL A 61 12.55 -11.60 9.75
N ILE A 62 13.60 -10.77 9.77
CA ILE A 62 13.69 -9.56 10.58
C ILE A 62 13.31 -8.35 9.72
N PHE A 63 12.31 -7.58 10.13
CA PHE A 63 11.89 -6.38 9.44
C PHE A 63 11.41 -5.31 10.42
N SER A 64 11.36 -4.06 9.98
CA SER A 64 10.92 -2.92 10.79
C SER A 64 9.53 -2.41 10.39
N SER A 65 8.70 -2.08 11.38
CA SER A 65 7.46 -1.29 11.20
C SER A 65 7.62 0.21 11.54
N SER A 66 8.84 0.74 11.47
CA SER A 66 9.11 2.17 11.56
C SER A 66 8.54 2.94 10.35
N GLY A 67 8.99 4.16 10.13
CA GLY A 67 8.58 4.97 9.00
C GLY A 67 7.12 5.39 9.08
N PHE A 68 6.39 5.18 8.00
CA PHE A 68 5.09 5.80 7.74
C PHE A 68 3.87 4.93 8.08
N VAL A 69 4.03 3.94 8.97
CA VAL A 69 2.88 3.18 9.51
C VAL A 69 1.82 4.14 10.06
N GLY A 70 0.57 3.90 9.70
CA GLY A 70 -0.55 4.85 9.80
C GLY A 70 -1.04 5.34 8.44
N ASN A 71 -0.19 5.30 7.41
CA ASN A 71 -0.55 5.59 6.03
C ASN A 71 -0.65 4.28 5.21
N VAL A 72 -1.84 3.97 4.71
CA VAL A 72 -2.11 2.70 4.01
C VAL A 72 -1.24 2.46 2.77
N PHE A 73 -0.84 3.52 2.06
CA PHE A 73 0.06 3.37 0.91
C PHE A 73 1.40 2.81 1.35
N HIS A 74 2.05 3.46 2.33
CA HIS A 74 3.35 3.02 2.81
C HIS A 74 3.29 1.66 3.51
N GLU A 75 2.27 1.41 4.32
CA GLU A 75 2.10 0.10 4.97
C GLU A 75 2.00 -1.04 3.94
N ILE A 76 1.24 -0.84 2.86
CA ILE A 76 1.11 -1.86 1.81
C ILE A 76 2.38 -1.92 0.97
N ASN A 77 2.84 -0.77 0.47
CA ASN A 77 3.92 -0.67 -0.50
C ASN A 77 5.28 -1.05 0.09
N GLU A 78 5.56 -0.63 1.32
CA GLU A 78 6.89 -0.71 1.92
C GLU A 78 6.99 -1.83 2.96
N ILE A 79 5.85 -2.44 3.34
CA ILE A 79 5.84 -3.54 4.31
C ILE A 79 5.08 -4.76 3.78
N ILE A 80 3.78 -4.68 3.46
CA ILE A 80 2.99 -5.88 3.12
C ILE A 80 3.43 -6.55 1.81
N ILE A 81 3.64 -5.77 0.74
CA ILE A 81 4.13 -6.29 -0.53
C ILE A 81 5.55 -6.86 -0.36
N PRO A 82 6.52 -6.12 0.23
CA PRO A 82 7.84 -6.65 0.52
C PRO A 82 7.86 -7.87 1.42
N LEU A 83 6.98 -7.94 2.42
CA LEU A 83 6.80 -9.13 3.25
C LEU A 83 6.34 -10.31 2.40
N TYR A 84 5.32 -10.13 1.56
CA TYR A 84 4.85 -11.20 0.66
C TYR A 84 5.99 -11.69 -0.23
N ILE A 85 6.70 -10.79 -0.92
CA ILE A 85 7.82 -11.11 -1.79
C ILE A 85 8.89 -11.92 -1.02
N THR A 86 9.31 -11.42 0.14
CA THR A 86 10.41 -12.01 0.91
C THR A 86 10.03 -13.34 1.54
N SER A 87 8.79 -13.49 2.01
CA SER A 87 8.38 -14.61 2.86
C SER A 87 7.64 -15.74 2.14
N LYS A 88 7.08 -15.48 0.94
CA LYS A 88 6.16 -16.43 0.28
C LYS A 88 6.77 -17.82 0.06
N ASN A 89 8.06 -17.88 -0.29
CA ASN A 89 8.75 -19.14 -0.59
C ASN A 89 8.98 -20.03 0.63
N PHE A 90 8.91 -19.47 1.84
CA PHE A 90 9.01 -20.25 3.08
C PHE A 90 7.72 -21.02 3.41
N LYS A 91 6.62 -20.84 2.64
CA LYS A 91 5.36 -21.58 2.80
C LYS A 91 4.84 -21.56 4.25
N SER A 92 4.89 -20.39 4.88
CA SER A 92 4.47 -20.15 6.26
C SER A 92 5.37 -20.78 7.35
N ARG A 93 6.49 -21.44 6.96
CA ARG A 93 7.50 -22.00 7.86
C ARG A 93 8.64 -21.01 8.10
N LEU A 94 8.33 -19.90 8.74
CA LEU A 94 9.30 -18.92 9.24
C LEU A 94 8.74 -18.22 10.46
N LEU A 95 9.60 -17.58 11.24
CA LEU A 95 9.20 -16.67 12.32
C LEU A 95 9.51 -15.23 11.91
N PHE A 96 8.56 -14.32 12.13
CA PHE A 96 8.79 -12.89 11.94
C PHE A 96 9.32 -12.26 13.23
N ILE A 97 10.43 -11.53 13.13
CA ILE A 97 10.95 -10.67 14.20
C ILE A 97 10.73 -9.22 13.77
N LEU A 98 9.89 -8.50 14.51
CA LEU A 98 9.43 -7.17 14.13
C LEU A 98 10.11 -6.08 14.96
N GLU A 99 11.10 -5.44 14.35
CA GLU A 99 11.70 -4.22 14.85
C GLU A 99 10.75 -3.04 14.78
N ASP A 100 10.94 -2.06 15.66
CA ASP A 100 10.07 -0.88 15.75
C ASP A 100 8.59 -1.29 15.87
N TYR A 101 8.30 -2.26 16.74
CA TYR A 101 7.02 -2.95 16.84
C TYR A 101 5.85 -1.97 17.07
N LYS A 102 4.87 -2.01 16.17
CA LYS A 102 3.62 -1.25 16.29
C LYS A 102 2.42 -2.19 16.39
N GLN A 103 1.79 -2.22 17.57
CA GLN A 103 0.59 -3.02 17.78
C GLN A 103 -0.55 -2.67 16.81
N SER A 104 -0.69 -1.40 16.44
CA SER A 104 -1.68 -0.94 15.46
C SER A 104 -1.50 -1.59 14.08
N PHE A 105 -0.25 -1.81 13.65
CA PHE A 105 0.07 -2.48 12.40
C PHE A 105 -0.31 -3.97 12.45
N ILE A 106 0.12 -4.67 13.52
CA ILE A 106 -0.22 -6.08 13.73
C ILE A 106 -1.73 -6.29 13.80
N SER A 107 -2.45 -5.46 14.54
CA SER A 107 -3.92 -5.53 14.62
C SER A 107 -4.60 -5.31 13.26
N LYS A 108 -4.03 -4.44 12.41
CA LYS A 108 -4.59 -4.13 11.09
C LYS A 108 -4.32 -5.23 10.05
N TYR A 109 -3.11 -5.78 10.03
CA TYR A 109 -2.64 -6.73 9.02
C TYR A 109 -2.48 -8.17 9.53
N GLY A 110 -2.94 -8.49 10.74
CA GLY A 110 -2.78 -9.81 11.36
C GLY A 110 -3.26 -10.97 10.48
N LYS A 111 -4.34 -10.78 9.69
CA LYS A 111 -4.83 -11.79 8.73
C LYS A 111 -3.86 -12.07 7.57
N VAL A 112 -3.10 -11.06 7.13
CA VAL A 112 -2.07 -11.21 6.10
C VAL A 112 -0.87 -11.91 6.72
N ILE A 113 -0.41 -11.42 7.87
CA ILE A 113 0.78 -11.93 8.56
C ILE A 113 0.60 -13.41 8.96
N SER A 114 -0.56 -13.79 9.51
CA SER A 114 -0.85 -15.18 9.90
C SER A 114 -0.95 -16.15 8.73
N ARG A 115 -1.08 -15.66 7.50
CA ARG A 115 -0.96 -16.48 6.29
C ARG A 115 0.47 -16.57 5.76
N LEU A 116 1.32 -15.58 6.07
CA LEU A 116 2.74 -15.59 5.70
C LEU A 116 3.61 -16.35 6.70
N SER A 117 3.16 -16.49 7.95
CA SER A 117 3.83 -17.21 9.03
C SER A 117 2.81 -17.97 9.88
N SER A 118 3.08 -19.23 10.20
CA SER A 118 2.30 -20.03 11.15
C SER A 118 2.63 -19.75 12.62
N TYR A 119 3.60 -18.86 12.87
CA TYR A 119 4.13 -18.51 14.18
C TYR A 119 3.79 -17.06 14.52
N GLU A 120 3.62 -16.78 15.81
CA GLU A 120 3.39 -15.42 16.30
C GLU A 120 4.58 -14.51 15.99
N VAL A 121 4.29 -13.25 15.71
CA VAL A 121 5.33 -12.24 15.46
C VAL A 121 6.02 -11.94 16.77
N MET A 122 7.34 -12.09 16.78
CA MET A 122 8.17 -11.74 17.91
C MET A 122 8.39 -10.23 17.95
N ASN A 123 8.15 -9.65 19.13
CA ASN A 123 8.45 -8.25 19.44
C ASN A 123 9.72 -8.19 20.30
N PRO A 124 10.88 -7.79 19.74
CA PRO A 124 12.14 -7.70 20.48
C PRO A 124 12.10 -6.75 21.68
N ALA A 125 11.24 -5.73 21.69
CA ALA A 125 11.10 -4.85 22.85
C ALA A 125 10.46 -5.56 24.07
N ALA A 126 9.69 -6.63 23.83
CA ALA A 126 9.08 -7.44 24.88
C ALA A 126 9.86 -8.74 25.13
N ASP A 127 10.40 -9.35 24.08
CA ASP A 127 11.22 -10.55 24.14
C ASP A 127 12.71 -10.15 24.17
N GLN A 128 13.29 -10.17 25.36
CA GLN A 128 14.67 -9.76 25.64
C GLN A 128 15.57 -10.99 25.85
N SER A 129 15.59 -11.90 24.88
CA SER A 129 16.26 -13.20 24.98
C SER A 129 17.13 -13.54 23.76
N VAL A 130 17.78 -14.70 23.79
CA VAL A 130 18.66 -15.20 22.73
C VAL A 130 18.02 -16.38 22.02
N HIS A 131 17.82 -16.23 20.71
CA HIS A 131 17.18 -17.23 19.87
C HIS A 131 18.14 -17.78 18.82
N CYS A 132 18.11 -19.09 18.63
CA CYS A 132 18.90 -19.79 17.64
C CYS A 132 17.99 -20.33 16.54
N PHE A 133 18.21 -19.85 15.32
CA PHE A 133 17.49 -20.22 14.10
C PHE A 133 18.47 -20.86 13.11
N PRO A 134 18.04 -21.81 12.26
CA PRO A 134 18.86 -22.37 11.17
C PRO A 134 19.27 -21.34 10.11
N GLY A 135 18.59 -20.20 10.03
CA GLY A 135 18.92 -19.11 9.11
C GLY A 135 18.05 -17.88 9.36
N ALA A 136 18.42 -16.74 8.81
CA ALA A 136 17.64 -15.52 8.92
C ALA A 136 17.76 -14.65 7.66
N VAL A 137 16.69 -13.93 7.34
CA VAL A 137 16.70 -12.81 6.38
C VAL A 137 16.59 -11.52 7.18
N VAL A 138 17.45 -10.53 6.88
CA VAL A 138 17.44 -9.22 7.54
C VAL A 138 17.06 -8.16 6.51
N GLY A 139 15.87 -7.58 6.65
CA GLY A 139 15.28 -6.66 5.68
C GLY A 139 14.26 -7.32 4.75
N LEU A 140 13.67 -6.51 3.87
CA LEU A 140 12.63 -6.93 2.93
C LEU A 140 12.99 -6.54 1.49
N MET A 141 12.55 -7.34 0.54
CA MET A 141 12.74 -7.09 -0.90
C MET A 141 11.68 -6.15 -1.46
N PHE A 142 12.12 -5.11 -2.18
CA PHE A 142 11.25 -4.09 -2.76
C PHE A 142 11.35 -4.10 -4.28
N HIS A 143 10.23 -4.34 -4.97
CA HIS A 143 10.17 -4.42 -6.44
C HIS A 143 9.58 -3.15 -7.08
N GLY A 144 9.40 -2.06 -6.30
CA GLY A 144 8.84 -0.79 -6.75
C GLY A 144 7.45 -0.46 -6.18
N HIS A 145 6.84 0.61 -6.70
CA HIS A 145 5.59 1.15 -6.19
C HIS A 145 4.38 0.29 -6.56
N LEU A 146 3.76 -0.34 -5.55
CA LEU A 146 2.65 -1.28 -5.68
C LEU A 146 2.89 -2.31 -6.80
N SER A 147 4.13 -2.76 -6.94
CA SER A 147 4.56 -3.62 -8.04
C SER A 147 5.25 -4.88 -7.57
N LEU A 148 5.17 -5.91 -8.41
CA LEU A 148 5.99 -7.11 -8.31
C LEU A 148 6.63 -7.35 -9.68
N ASN A 149 7.96 -7.42 -9.70
CA ASN A 149 8.71 -7.84 -10.88
C ASN A 149 9.09 -9.31 -10.76
N SER A 150 8.58 -10.14 -11.66
CA SER A 150 8.85 -11.59 -11.66
C SER A 150 10.30 -11.96 -11.99
N SER A 151 11.06 -11.04 -12.59
CA SER A 151 12.47 -11.23 -12.93
C SER A 151 13.42 -10.89 -11.78
N ASP A 152 12.96 -10.10 -10.81
CA ASP A 152 13.75 -9.67 -9.67
C ASP A 152 13.76 -10.74 -8.57
N VAL A 153 14.80 -10.77 -7.75
CA VAL A 153 14.95 -11.77 -6.68
C VAL A 153 14.12 -11.37 -5.46
N PRO A 154 13.34 -12.28 -4.85
CA PRO A 154 13.05 -13.66 -5.28
C PRO A 154 12.14 -13.72 -6.53
N LYS A 155 12.59 -14.51 -7.52
CA LYS A 155 11.95 -14.60 -8.84
C LYS A 155 10.61 -15.30 -8.79
N GLY A 156 9.77 -15.01 -9.78
CA GLY A 156 8.54 -15.76 -10.08
C GLY A 156 7.28 -15.24 -9.41
N HIS A 157 7.33 -14.17 -8.62
CA HIS A 157 6.14 -13.60 -8.01
C HIS A 157 5.39 -12.67 -8.96
N LEU A 158 4.07 -12.83 -9.02
CA LEU A 158 3.19 -12.03 -9.88
C LEU A 158 2.16 -11.26 -9.07
N MET A 159 1.78 -10.07 -9.58
CA MET A 159 0.76 -9.22 -8.94
C MET A 159 -0.59 -9.95 -8.77
N ARG A 160 -1.00 -10.76 -9.75
CA ARG A 160 -2.21 -11.58 -9.66
C ARG A 160 -2.20 -12.57 -8.49
N GLU A 161 -1.04 -13.09 -8.12
CA GLU A 161 -0.89 -14.05 -7.02
C GLU A 161 -0.96 -13.34 -5.67
N LEU A 162 -0.34 -12.16 -5.56
CA LEU A 162 -0.50 -11.29 -4.39
C LEU A 162 -1.97 -10.95 -4.17
N ARG A 163 -2.71 -10.53 -5.22
CA ARG A 163 -4.14 -10.24 -5.10
C ARG A 163 -4.95 -11.45 -4.69
N GLN A 164 -4.65 -12.63 -5.25
CA GLN A 164 -5.28 -13.87 -4.81
C GLN A 164 -4.98 -14.19 -3.34
N PHE A 165 -3.74 -13.98 -2.90
CA PHE A 165 -3.34 -14.15 -1.52
C PHE A 165 -4.09 -13.20 -0.58
N LEU A 166 -4.19 -11.91 -0.92
CA LEU A 166 -4.94 -10.92 -0.15
C LEU A 166 -6.44 -11.25 -0.13
N ARG A 167 -7.01 -11.69 -1.26
CA ARG A 167 -8.40 -12.15 -1.34
C ARG A 167 -8.66 -13.30 -0.36
N GLN A 168 -7.75 -14.27 -0.28
CA GLN A 168 -7.86 -15.37 0.69
C GLN A 168 -7.67 -14.88 2.13
N ALA A 169 -6.73 -13.96 2.38
CA ALA A 169 -6.50 -13.40 3.71
C ALA A 169 -7.75 -12.71 4.29
N PHE A 170 -8.49 -11.99 3.47
CA PHE A 170 -9.67 -11.25 3.89
C PHE A 170 -11.00 -11.96 3.57
N ASN A 171 -10.95 -13.20 3.06
CA ASN A 171 -12.12 -13.98 2.61
C ASN A 171 -13.03 -13.20 1.64
N LEU A 172 -12.44 -12.47 0.69
CA LEU A 172 -13.23 -11.63 -0.22
C LEU A 172 -14.00 -12.50 -1.22
N LYS A 173 -15.28 -12.14 -1.40
CA LYS A 173 -16.27 -12.97 -2.10
C LYS A 173 -16.11 -12.98 -3.62
N PHE A 174 -15.83 -11.83 -4.21
CA PHE A 174 -15.88 -11.64 -5.65
C PHE A 174 -14.47 -11.67 -6.24
N SER A 175 -14.26 -12.60 -7.16
CA SER A 175 -13.01 -12.72 -7.92
C SER A 175 -13.02 -11.91 -9.22
N HIS A 176 -14.20 -11.69 -9.79
CA HIS A 176 -14.41 -10.97 -11.05
C HIS A 176 -15.70 -10.14 -11.00
N VAL A 177 -15.73 -9.00 -11.70
CA VAL A 177 -16.90 -8.09 -11.71
C VAL A 177 -18.20 -8.72 -12.21
N SER A 178 -18.12 -9.72 -13.09
CA SER A 178 -19.29 -10.46 -13.60
C SER A 178 -20.08 -11.18 -12.51
N GLN A 179 -19.48 -11.41 -11.34
CA GLN A 179 -20.15 -12.01 -10.18
C GLN A 179 -21.00 -10.99 -9.39
N ILE A 180 -20.87 -9.69 -9.71
CA ILE A 180 -21.58 -8.59 -9.06
C ILE A 180 -22.75 -8.18 -9.96
N LYS A 181 -23.99 -8.45 -9.53
CA LYS A 181 -25.19 -8.27 -10.37
C LYS A 181 -25.51 -6.83 -10.74
N ARG A 182 -25.28 -5.87 -9.84
CA ARG A 182 -25.56 -4.45 -10.08
C ARG A 182 -24.26 -3.67 -10.25
N PRO A 183 -24.20 -2.69 -11.16
CA PRO A 183 -23.05 -1.79 -11.25
C PRO A 183 -22.95 -0.98 -9.97
N THR A 184 -22.20 -1.49 -9.00
CA THR A 184 -21.98 -0.82 -7.72
C THR A 184 -20.74 0.04 -7.84
N LEU A 185 -20.88 1.33 -7.55
CA LEU A 185 -19.79 2.29 -7.56
C LEU A 185 -19.51 2.72 -6.13
N MET A 186 -18.25 2.65 -5.70
CA MET A 186 -17.82 3.26 -4.45
C MET A 186 -17.15 4.60 -4.72
N LEU A 187 -17.58 5.64 -4.01
CA LEU A 187 -16.91 6.93 -3.94
C LEU A 187 -16.18 7.04 -2.59
N LEU A 188 -14.85 7.15 -2.62
CA LEU A 188 -14.05 7.43 -1.44
C LEU A 188 -13.99 8.93 -1.19
N SER A 189 -14.83 9.39 -0.26
CA SER A 189 -14.91 10.78 0.15
C SER A 189 -13.76 11.16 1.08
N ARG A 190 -13.29 12.41 0.95
CA ARG A 190 -12.25 12.99 1.81
C ARG A 190 -12.84 14.15 2.60
N ARG A 191 -12.49 14.24 3.88
CA ARG A 191 -13.02 15.28 4.80
C ARG A 191 -12.08 16.46 5.04
N THR A 192 -10.78 16.26 4.86
CA THR A 192 -9.75 17.24 5.26
C THR A 192 -9.08 17.88 4.05
N THR A 193 -8.44 17.09 3.19
CA THR A 193 -7.71 17.56 2.01
C THR A 193 -8.28 16.92 0.74
N ARG A 194 -8.05 17.54 -0.43
CA ARG A 194 -8.50 17.03 -1.75
C ARG A 194 -9.95 16.57 -1.75
N ARG A 195 -10.80 17.41 -1.16
CA ARG A 195 -12.23 17.18 -1.03
C ARG A 195 -12.93 17.47 -2.35
N PHE A 196 -14.00 16.73 -2.62
CA PHE A 196 -14.98 17.10 -3.64
C PHE A 196 -15.90 18.18 -3.06
N LEU A 197 -15.94 19.35 -3.70
CA LEU A 197 -16.74 20.50 -3.28
C LEU A 197 -18.21 20.38 -3.69
N ASN A 198 -18.52 19.53 -4.66
CA ASN A 198 -19.85 19.20 -5.15
C ASN A 198 -20.14 17.70 -5.10
N GLU A 199 -19.74 17.05 -3.99
CA GLU A 199 -19.90 15.59 -3.81
C GLU A 199 -21.35 15.13 -3.98
N ASP A 200 -22.32 15.85 -3.41
CA ASP A 200 -23.74 15.48 -3.52
C ASP A 200 -24.22 15.52 -4.99
N GLU A 201 -23.78 16.52 -5.76
CA GLU A 201 -24.10 16.63 -7.19
C GLU A 201 -23.44 15.48 -8.00
N MET A 202 -22.22 15.07 -7.61
CA MET A 202 -21.55 13.91 -8.21
C MET A 202 -22.30 12.62 -7.92
N VAL A 203 -22.75 12.41 -6.69
CA VAL A 203 -23.50 11.22 -6.28
C VAL A 203 -24.82 11.13 -7.04
N ALA A 204 -25.58 12.23 -7.12
CA ALA A 204 -26.82 12.26 -7.89
C ALA A 204 -26.59 11.88 -9.36
N MET A 205 -25.55 12.45 -9.99
CA MET A 205 -25.20 12.10 -11.38
C MET A 205 -24.78 10.62 -11.54
N MET A 206 -24.05 10.06 -10.58
CA MET A 206 -23.70 8.64 -10.59
C MET A 206 -24.94 7.74 -10.47
N GLU A 207 -25.90 8.11 -9.63
CA GLU A 207 -27.17 7.39 -9.49
C GLU A 207 -28.02 7.49 -10.76
N ASP A 208 -28.07 8.66 -11.40
CA ASP A 208 -28.75 8.89 -12.69
C ASP A 208 -28.15 8.07 -13.84
N LEU A 209 -26.86 7.72 -13.76
CA LEU A 209 -26.20 6.79 -14.69
C LEU A 209 -26.55 5.32 -14.42
N GLY A 210 -27.30 5.03 -13.35
CA GLY A 210 -27.73 3.68 -12.98
C GLY A 210 -26.80 2.96 -12.01
N PHE A 211 -25.79 3.64 -11.45
CA PHE A 211 -24.95 3.03 -10.41
C PHE A 211 -25.69 2.92 -9.08
N ARG A 212 -25.45 1.82 -8.36
CA ARG A 212 -25.68 1.79 -6.92
C ARG A 212 -24.48 2.43 -6.24
N VAL A 213 -24.62 3.65 -5.73
CA VAL A 213 -23.51 4.41 -5.15
C VAL A 213 -23.32 4.09 -3.67
N ILE A 214 -22.06 3.89 -3.27
CA ILE A 214 -21.64 3.71 -1.88
C ILE A 214 -20.61 4.80 -1.56
N VAL A 215 -21.01 5.80 -0.79
CA VAL A 215 -20.09 6.85 -0.34
C VAL A 215 -19.42 6.43 0.97
N VAL A 216 -18.09 6.38 0.98
CA VAL A 216 -17.31 6.07 2.17
C VAL A 216 -16.54 7.31 2.61
N ALA A 217 -16.96 7.91 3.73
CA ALA A 217 -16.30 9.09 4.32
C ALA A 217 -15.80 8.84 5.75
N ARG A 218 -16.14 7.71 6.38
CA ARG A 218 -15.91 7.47 7.81
C ARG A 218 -14.55 6.83 8.04
N ALA A 219 -13.68 7.51 8.80
CA ALA A 219 -12.37 7.00 9.19
C ALA A 219 -12.46 5.61 9.86
N LYS A 220 -13.49 5.34 10.67
CA LYS A 220 -13.70 4.02 11.32
C LYS A 220 -13.93 2.88 10.31
N VAL A 221 -14.65 3.15 9.21
CA VAL A 221 -14.87 2.14 8.16
C VAL A 221 -13.57 1.90 7.42
N VAL A 222 -12.86 2.98 7.07
CA VAL A 222 -11.57 2.93 6.35
C VAL A 222 -10.46 2.31 7.21
N SER A 223 -10.49 2.49 8.53
CA SER A 223 -9.47 1.95 9.44
C SER A 223 -9.65 0.46 9.71
N ASN A 224 -10.87 -0.08 9.62
CA ASN A 224 -11.10 -1.52 9.64
C ASN A 224 -10.86 -2.10 8.24
N LEU A 225 -9.63 -2.53 7.99
CA LEU A 225 -9.20 -3.06 6.71
C LEU A 225 -10.06 -4.23 6.22
N ASN A 226 -10.52 -5.11 7.11
CA ASN A 226 -11.34 -6.25 6.73
C ASN A 226 -12.73 -5.82 6.20
N ILE A 227 -13.39 -4.89 6.89
CA ILE A 227 -14.67 -4.33 6.44
C ILE A 227 -14.47 -3.59 5.13
N PHE A 228 -13.44 -2.74 5.06
CA PHE A 228 -13.20 -1.91 3.89
C PHE A 228 -12.82 -2.73 2.65
N ALA A 229 -11.95 -3.73 2.79
CA ALA A 229 -11.58 -4.64 1.70
C ALA A 229 -12.80 -5.40 1.16
N ASN A 230 -13.70 -5.88 2.02
CA ASN A 230 -14.94 -6.53 1.58
C ASN A 230 -15.88 -5.57 0.85
N LEU A 231 -15.96 -4.31 1.29
CA LEU A 231 -16.78 -3.30 0.63
C LEU A 231 -16.22 -2.95 -0.75
N ILE A 232 -14.90 -2.72 -0.86
CA ILE A 232 -14.22 -2.48 -2.14
C ILE A 232 -14.43 -3.67 -3.10
N ASN A 233 -14.25 -4.90 -2.60
CA ASN A 233 -14.43 -6.12 -3.38
C ASN A 233 -15.85 -6.30 -3.92
N SER A 234 -16.84 -5.65 -3.31
CA SER A 234 -18.24 -5.68 -3.74
C SER A 234 -18.61 -4.65 -4.81
N CYS A 235 -17.64 -3.87 -5.29
CA CYS A 235 -17.85 -2.79 -6.26
C CYS A 235 -17.29 -3.13 -7.65
N LYS A 236 -17.98 -2.69 -8.70
CA LYS A 236 -17.50 -2.75 -10.09
C LYS A 236 -16.63 -1.52 -10.40
N VAL A 237 -16.95 -0.36 -9.83
CA VAL A 237 -16.23 0.90 -10.04
C VAL A 237 -15.80 1.50 -8.71
N PHE A 238 -14.57 2.01 -8.63
CA PHE A 238 -14.05 2.71 -7.46
C PHE A 238 -13.52 4.08 -7.86
N VAL A 239 -14.10 5.13 -7.29
CA VAL A 239 -13.78 6.53 -7.58
C VAL A 239 -13.12 7.15 -6.37
N ALA A 240 -11.96 7.77 -6.56
CA ALA A 240 -11.35 8.60 -5.53
C ALA A 240 -10.45 9.69 -6.11
N ALA A 241 -10.27 10.79 -5.37
CA ALA A 241 -9.19 11.74 -5.64
C ALA A 241 -7.83 11.11 -5.32
N HIS A 242 -6.80 11.54 -6.04
CA HIS A 242 -5.42 11.08 -5.81
C HIS A 242 -5.07 11.05 -4.32
N GLY A 243 -4.51 9.94 -3.83
CA GLY A 243 -3.99 9.80 -2.48
C GLY A 243 -3.95 8.35 -2.00
N ALA A 244 -3.39 8.15 -0.80
CA ALA A 244 -3.14 6.81 -0.25
C ALA A 244 -4.35 5.87 -0.24
N GLY A 245 -5.58 6.41 -0.17
CA GLY A 245 -6.80 5.63 -0.27
C GLY A 245 -6.94 4.81 -1.55
N LEU A 246 -6.31 5.23 -2.65
CA LEU A 246 -6.32 4.50 -3.93
C LEU A 246 -5.60 3.16 -3.87
N THR A 247 -4.67 2.96 -2.93
CA THR A 247 -4.00 1.67 -2.67
C THR A 247 -5.00 0.51 -2.48
N ASN A 248 -6.23 0.81 -2.07
CA ASN A 248 -7.27 -0.20 -1.89
C ASN A 248 -7.76 -0.82 -3.20
N GLU A 249 -7.32 -0.34 -4.36
CA GLU A 249 -7.53 -1.01 -5.66
C GLU A 249 -7.09 -2.48 -5.67
N LEU A 250 -6.13 -2.85 -4.82
CA LEU A 250 -5.70 -4.24 -4.60
C LEU A 250 -6.86 -5.18 -4.25
N PHE A 251 -7.89 -4.67 -3.58
CA PHE A 251 -9.04 -5.44 -3.12
C PHE A 251 -10.22 -5.47 -4.10
N LEU A 252 -10.14 -4.72 -5.21
CA LEU A 252 -11.15 -4.80 -6.27
C LEU A 252 -11.22 -6.24 -6.82
N PRO A 253 -12.32 -6.64 -7.45
CA PRO A 253 -12.33 -7.85 -8.28
C PRO A 253 -11.58 -7.61 -9.60
N ASN A 254 -11.27 -8.67 -10.34
CA ASN A 254 -10.75 -8.56 -11.70
C ASN A 254 -11.79 -7.93 -12.64
N GLY A 255 -11.33 -7.11 -13.59
CA GLY A 255 -12.20 -6.39 -14.54
C GLY A 255 -12.92 -5.18 -13.92
N ALA A 256 -12.64 -4.83 -12.67
CA ALA A 256 -13.14 -3.60 -12.06
C ALA A 256 -12.47 -2.37 -12.69
N VAL A 257 -13.08 -1.21 -12.51
CA VAL A 257 -12.53 0.08 -12.94
C VAL A 257 -12.16 0.91 -11.72
N MET A 258 -10.91 1.36 -11.66
CA MET A 258 -10.46 2.42 -10.77
C MET A 258 -10.47 3.74 -11.53
N VAL A 259 -11.29 4.69 -11.08
CA VAL A 259 -11.35 6.05 -11.59
C VAL A 259 -10.61 6.97 -10.64
N GLN A 260 -9.45 7.46 -11.06
CA GLN A 260 -8.71 8.46 -10.31
C GLN A 260 -9.11 9.86 -10.78
N VAL A 261 -9.61 10.67 -9.85
CA VAL A 261 -9.63 12.14 -10.05
C VAL A 261 -8.22 12.65 -9.82
N ASP A 262 -7.59 13.05 -10.90
CA ASP A 262 -6.20 13.48 -10.92
C ASP A 262 -6.09 14.99 -10.87
N LEU A 263 -5.34 15.47 -9.87
CA LEU A 263 -5.31 16.87 -9.48
C LEU A 263 -4.06 17.56 -10.05
N VAL A 264 -4.06 18.89 -10.04
CA VAL A 264 -2.90 19.67 -10.49
C VAL A 264 -1.65 19.24 -9.71
N GLY A 265 -0.54 19.04 -10.43
CA GLY A 265 0.76 18.70 -9.86
C GLY A 265 0.96 17.23 -9.45
N LEU A 266 -0.05 16.37 -9.61
CA LEU A 266 0.02 14.97 -9.15
C LEU A 266 0.03 13.94 -10.28
N GLU A 267 0.17 14.37 -11.52
CA GLU A 267 0.00 13.54 -12.72
C GLU A 267 0.94 12.33 -12.77
N TRP A 268 2.25 12.59 -12.62
CA TRP A 268 3.26 11.53 -12.62
C TRP A 268 3.07 10.57 -11.43
N ALA A 269 2.75 11.11 -10.25
CA ALA A 269 2.50 10.33 -9.05
C ALA A 269 1.25 9.45 -9.21
N GLY A 270 0.20 9.96 -9.83
CA GLY A 270 -1.01 9.22 -10.14
C GLY A 270 -0.76 8.01 -11.02
N ALA A 271 -0.07 8.22 -12.15
CA ALA A 271 0.27 7.15 -13.07
C ALA A 271 1.22 6.12 -12.44
N THR A 272 2.27 6.58 -11.74
CA THR A 272 3.31 5.70 -11.19
C THR A 272 2.82 4.91 -9.98
N TYR A 273 2.05 5.52 -9.09
CA TYR A 273 1.64 4.87 -7.83
C TYR A 273 0.37 4.04 -7.94
N TYR A 274 -0.52 4.32 -8.91
CA TYR A 274 -1.82 3.64 -8.99
C TYR A 274 -2.19 3.23 -10.43
N GLY A 275 -1.98 4.11 -11.43
CA GLY A 275 -2.36 3.81 -12.81
C GLY A 275 -1.66 2.58 -13.41
N ASN A 276 -0.33 2.56 -13.40
CA ASN A 276 0.46 1.42 -13.90
C ASN A 276 0.22 0.16 -13.04
N PRO A 277 0.21 0.24 -11.69
CA PRO A 277 -0.15 -0.88 -10.84
C PRO A 277 -1.54 -1.49 -11.13
N ALA A 278 -2.58 -0.68 -11.33
CA ALA A 278 -3.93 -1.16 -11.63
C ALA A 278 -3.96 -2.09 -12.86
N GLN A 279 -3.24 -1.75 -13.92
CA GLN A 279 -3.15 -2.59 -15.12
C GLN A 279 -2.51 -3.94 -14.81
N ALA A 280 -1.38 -3.95 -14.08
CA ALA A 280 -0.71 -5.17 -13.65
C ALA A 280 -1.58 -6.02 -12.70
N MET A 281 -2.54 -5.40 -12.02
CA MET A 281 -3.51 -6.07 -11.18
C MET A 281 -4.62 -6.75 -11.97
N GLY A 282 -4.92 -6.35 -13.22
CA GLY A 282 -6.13 -6.76 -13.94
C GLY A 282 -7.35 -5.91 -13.55
N VAL A 283 -7.10 -4.63 -13.24
CA VAL A 283 -8.07 -3.57 -13.00
C VAL A 283 -7.91 -2.54 -14.11
N HIS A 284 -9.01 -2.08 -14.68
CA HIS A 284 -9.00 -0.98 -15.63
C HIS A 284 -8.73 0.33 -14.90
N TYR A 285 -7.87 1.17 -15.45
CA TYR A 285 -7.57 2.48 -14.90
C TYR A 285 -8.14 3.56 -15.82
N LEU A 286 -9.04 4.38 -15.28
CA LEU A 286 -9.52 5.60 -15.92
C LEU A 286 -9.05 6.82 -15.13
N ARG A 287 -8.62 7.84 -15.85
CA ARG A 287 -8.12 9.08 -15.26
C ARG A 287 -9.03 10.23 -15.64
N TYR A 288 -9.64 10.85 -14.64
CA TYR A 288 -10.30 12.15 -14.80
C TYR A 288 -9.31 13.25 -14.43
N LYS A 289 -8.63 13.82 -15.43
CA LYS A 289 -7.74 14.96 -15.23
C LYS A 289 -8.55 16.23 -15.10
N ILE A 290 -8.42 16.91 -13.96
CA ILE A 290 -9.14 18.16 -13.72
C ILE A 290 -8.56 19.28 -14.58
N GLU A 291 -9.43 20.20 -14.97
CA GLU A 291 -9.03 21.50 -15.52
C GLU A 291 -8.68 22.48 -14.40
N PRO A 292 -7.84 23.51 -14.68
CA PRO A 292 -7.50 24.54 -13.71
C PRO A 292 -8.73 25.17 -13.00
N GLU A 293 -9.82 25.34 -13.73
CA GLU A 293 -11.09 25.92 -13.29
C GLU A 293 -11.80 25.09 -12.21
N GLU A 294 -11.53 23.78 -12.18
CA GLU A 294 -12.09 22.86 -11.18
C GLU A 294 -11.28 22.89 -9.87
N SER A 295 -10.04 23.36 -9.90
CA SER A 295 -9.15 23.38 -8.74
C SER A 295 -9.35 24.62 -7.87
N SER A 296 -9.42 24.43 -6.55
CA SER A 296 -9.42 25.55 -5.59
C SER A 296 -8.14 26.38 -5.64
N LEU A 297 -7.04 25.81 -6.15
CA LEU A 297 -5.76 26.51 -6.29
C LEU A 297 -5.86 27.72 -7.23
N LEU A 298 -6.76 27.69 -8.21
CA LEU A 298 -6.96 28.81 -9.13
C LEU A 298 -7.34 30.10 -8.38
N LYS A 299 -8.17 29.98 -7.33
CA LYS A 299 -8.58 31.13 -6.50
C LYS A 299 -7.46 31.62 -5.58
N VAL A 300 -6.57 30.72 -5.17
CA VAL A 300 -5.49 31.01 -4.21
C VAL A 300 -4.29 31.64 -4.91
N PHE A 301 -3.87 31.05 -6.03
CA PHE A 301 -2.65 31.45 -6.73
C PHE A 301 -2.91 32.28 -7.99
N GLY A 302 -4.10 32.20 -8.57
CA GLY A 302 -4.40 32.80 -9.87
C GLY A 302 -3.89 31.97 -11.05
N ARG A 303 -4.44 32.22 -12.24
CA ARG A 303 -4.21 31.40 -13.44
C ARG A 303 -2.75 31.35 -13.90
N ASN A 304 -2.04 32.47 -13.77
CA ASN A 304 -0.69 32.64 -14.34
C ASN A 304 0.44 32.27 -13.37
N HIS A 305 0.11 31.87 -12.14
CA HIS A 305 1.10 31.50 -11.15
C HIS A 305 1.73 30.12 -11.49
N THR A 306 3.02 29.95 -11.18
CA THR A 306 3.79 28.72 -11.48
C THR A 306 3.13 27.45 -10.95
N VAL A 307 2.50 27.54 -9.76
CA VAL A 307 1.69 26.46 -9.18
C VAL A 307 0.63 25.90 -10.14
N MET A 308 0.07 26.73 -11.02
CA MET A 308 -0.92 26.35 -12.03
C MET A 308 -0.29 26.05 -13.39
N THR A 309 0.69 26.86 -13.83
CA THR A 309 1.22 26.82 -15.20
C THR A 309 2.37 25.84 -15.40
N ASP A 310 3.19 25.63 -14.38
CA ASP A 310 4.27 24.64 -14.40
C ASP A 310 4.41 23.92 -13.04
N PRO A 311 3.48 23.00 -12.73
CA PRO A 311 3.49 22.31 -11.45
C PRO A 311 4.74 21.48 -11.16
N ARG A 312 5.51 21.12 -12.19
CA ARG A 312 6.72 20.28 -12.06
C ARG A 312 7.93 21.03 -11.54
N SER A 313 7.97 22.36 -11.69
CA SER A 313 9.05 23.20 -11.13
C SER A 313 8.80 23.63 -9.69
N VAL A 314 7.63 23.32 -9.13
CA VAL A 314 7.30 23.67 -7.74
C VAL A 314 7.86 22.62 -6.79
N HIS A 315 8.91 23.00 -6.05
CA HIS A 315 9.58 22.14 -5.09
C HIS A 315 8.96 22.21 -3.68
N ASP A 316 9.29 21.24 -2.84
CA ASP A 316 8.89 21.24 -1.43
C ASP A 316 9.62 22.34 -0.64
N PRO A 317 8.96 22.94 0.38
CA PRO A 317 7.69 22.53 0.97
C PRO A 317 6.43 23.02 0.24
N LEU A 318 6.56 23.96 -0.71
CA LEU A 318 5.41 24.58 -1.38
C LEU A 318 4.61 23.56 -2.21
N GLY A 319 5.27 22.64 -2.91
CA GLY A 319 4.61 21.60 -3.71
C GLY A 319 3.67 20.73 -2.88
N LYS A 320 4.15 20.21 -1.74
CA LYS A 320 3.33 19.49 -0.76
C LYS A 320 2.15 20.33 -0.26
N GLU A 321 2.38 21.57 0.15
CA GLU A 321 1.31 22.41 0.69
C GLU A 321 0.26 22.75 -0.37
N ALA A 322 0.66 23.07 -1.59
CA ALA A 322 -0.28 23.36 -2.67
C ALA A 322 -1.04 22.10 -3.12
N TYR A 323 -0.34 21.07 -3.57
CA TYR A 323 -0.96 19.97 -4.31
C TYR A 323 -1.57 18.88 -3.42
N LEU A 324 -0.98 18.61 -2.25
CA LEU A 324 -1.44 17.54 -1.37
C LEU A 324 -2.37 18.03 -0.25
N ASN A 325 -2.13 19.23 0.27
CA ASN A 325 -2.84 19.77 1.43
C ASN A 325 -3.91 20.81 1.06
N GLY A 326 -3.57 21.79 0.22
CA GLY A 326 -4.39 22.99 -0.05
C GLY A 326 -5.35 22.87 -1.24
N GLN A 327 -5.22 21.84 -2.06
CA GLN A 327 -6.07 21.64 -3.23
C GLN A 327 -7.33 20.86 -2.88
N ASN A 328 -8.49 21.44 -3.18
CA ASN A 328 -9.81 20.80 -3.26
C ASN A 328 -10.36 20.99 -4.68
N VAL A 329 -11.38 20.23 -5.05
CA VAL A 329 -11.87 20.20 -6.44
C VAL A 329 -13.38 20.34 -6.49
N ARG A 330 -13.88 21.19 -7.39
CA ARG A 330 -15.29 21.19 -7.84
C ARG A 330 -15.35 20.56 -9.22
N ILE A 331 -15.88 19.34 -9.30
CA ILE A 331 -15.91 18.53 -10.52
C ILE A 331 -16.85 19.12 -11.56
N ASN A 332 -16.40 19.23 -12.80
CA ASN A 332 -17.25 19.46 -13.97
C ASN A 332 -18.05 18.18 -14.26
N LEU A 333 -19.33 18.19 -13.90
CA LEU A 333 -20.19 17.01 -13.98
C LEU A 333 -20.39 16.51 -15.42
N ALA A 334 -20.41 17.40 -16.42
CA ALA A 334 -20.59 17.00 -17.81
C ALA A 334 -19.40 16.17 -18.31
N ARG A 335 -18.17 16.67 -18.09
CA ARG A 335 -16.93 15.96 -18.44
C ARG A 335 -16.77 14.69 -17.61
N PHE A 336 -17.06 14.75 -16.32
CA PHE A 336 -16.91 13.58 -15.45
C PHE A 336 -17.92 12.48 -15.77
N ARG A 337 -19.12 12.85 -16.23
CA ARG A 337 -20.13 11.89 -16.72
C ARG A 337 -19.58 11.05 -17.86
N GLU A 338 -18.84 11.64 -18.80
CA GLU A 338 -18.22 10.91 -19.92
C GLU A 338 -17.26 9.81 -19.41
N THR A 339 -16.41 10.13 -18.43
CA THR A 339 -15.53 9.14 -17.79
C THR A 339 -16.31 8.01 -17.10
N LEU A 340 -17.44 8.33 -16.47
CA LEU A 340 -18.27 7.31 -15.81
C LEU A 340 -19.08 6.46 -16.79
N VAL A 341 -19.48 7.01 -17.94
CA VAL A 341 -20.08 6.23 -19.04
C VAL A 341 -19.06 5.22 -19.59
N GLU A 342 -17.80 5.63 -19.78
CA GLU A 342 -16.72 4.72 -20.14
C GLU A 342 -16.47 3.66 -19.05
N ALA A 343 -16.45 4.06 -17.77
CA ALA A 343 -16.33 3.11 -16.67
C ALA A 343 -17.47 2.07 -16.70
N LEU A 344 -18.70 2.51 -17.00
CA LEU A 344 -19.87 1.64 -17.09
C LEU A 344 -19.76 0.66 -18.26
N SER A 345 -19.26 1.09 -19.43
CA SER A 345 -19.09 0.21 -20.59
C SER A 345 -18.06 -0.89 -20.35
N LEU A 346 -17.00 -0.60 -19.58
CA LEU A 346 -15.96 -1.58 -19.21
C LEU A 346 -16.45 -2.65 -18.22
N VAL A 347 -17.44 -2.32 -17.38
CA VAL A 347 -17.97 -3.24 -16.34
C VAL A 347 -19.38 -3.75 -16.62
N GLY A 348 -19.99 -3.27 -17.70
CA GLY A 348 -21.27 -3.71 -18.23
C GLY A 348 -21.18 -5.15 -18.71
N ASP A 349 -22.27 -5.91 -18.55
CA ASP A 349 -22.28 -7.30 -18.97
C ASP A 349 -22.22 -7.36 -20.50
N SER A 350 -21.26 -8.11 -21.05
CA SER A 350 -21.14 -8.41 -22.48
C SER A 350 -22.26 -9.35 -22.99
N THR A 351 -23.37 -9.45 -22.26
CA THR A 351 -24.48 -10.39 -22.48
C THR A 351 -25.84 -9.72 -22.38
N LEU A 352 -25.96 -8.46 -22.84
CA LEU A 352 -27.25 -7.92 -23.25
C LEU A 352 -27.51 -8.25 -24.72
#